data_AF-A0A2V6N5Z3-F1
#
_entry.id   AF-A0A2V6N5Z3-F1
#
_cell.length_a   1.000
_cell.length_b   1.000
_cell.length_c   1.000
_cell.angle_alpha   90.00
_cell.angle_beta   90.00
_cell.angle_gamma   90.00
#
_symmetry.space_group_name_H-M   'P 1'
#
loop_
_entity.id
_entity.type
_entity.pdbx_description
1 polymer ?
#
loop_
_entity_poly.entity_id
_entity_poly.type
_entity_poly.pdbx_seq_one_letter_code
_entity_poly.pdbx_strand_id
1 'polypeptide(L)'
;MNTWIEGPSPREKRGMGCVGKGCLILACFIVFLTIAGAIGLYFGTRTYSALLHGLSWANKTHVLAQEPSPVPQFETTDENVAAAERKWKDFKNARDQPAHIELTADDLNNLIAENRRARGKAFVAIEGNRLHIQTSVPLGEFVGHGRYYLNGDIVVESNGPQSLENPPLSSITINNEPVPPDVLDWKYQARPLRDYLRKYRTTYGSGSIEIRDGKLIIDRVGGD
;
A
#
# COMPACT_ATOMS: atom_id res chain seq x y z
N MET A 1 34.59 14.23 -97.39
CA MET A 1 33.79 14.95 -96.38
C MET A 1 32.63 14.05 -96.01
N ASN A 2 32.69 13.36 -94.87
CA ASN A 2 31.63 12.46 -94.42
C ASN A 2 31.12 13.00 -93.09
N THR A 3 29.95 13.62 -93.12
CA THR A 3 29.27 14.16 -91.94
C THR A 3 28.54 13.04 -91.21
N TRP A 4 29.05 12.62 -90.06
CA TRP A 4 28.31 11.80 -89.11
C TRP A 4 27.26 12.68 -88.40
N ILE A 5 26.01 12.24 -88.44
CA ILE A 5 24.90 12.84 -87.69
C ILE A 5 24.86 12.12 -86.34
N GLU A 6 25.27 12.80 -85.27
CA GLU A 6 25.05 12.31 -83.90
C GLU A 6 23.54 12.24 -83.62
N GLY A 7 23.04 11.04 -83.31
CA GLY A 7 21.70 10.86 -82.74
C GLY A 7 21.65 11.41 -81.31
N PRO A 8 20.47 11.85 -80.82
CA PRO A 8 20.37 12.42 -79.48
C PRO A 8 20.77 11.39 -78.42
N SER A 9 21.57 11.84 -77.45
CA SER A 9 22.12 11.03 -76.36
C SER A 9 21.01 10.32 -75.54
N PRO A 10 21.27 9.14 -74.96
CA PRO A 10 20.29 8.46 -74.12
C PRO A 10 19.91 9.34 -72.93
N ARG A 11 18.60 9.52 -72.67
CA ARG A 11 18.13 10.21 -71.48
C ARG A 11 18.56 9.43 -70.24
N GLU A 12 19.52 9.98 -69.51
CA GLU A 12 20.01 9.44 -68.25
C GLU A 12 18.84 9.39 -67.25
N LYS A 13 18.49 8.20 -66.77
CA LYS A 13 17.46 8.04 -65.73
C LYS A 13 17.99 8.70 -64.46
N ARG A 14 17.43 9.86 -64.09
CA ARG A 14 17.68 10.55 -62.81
C ARG A 14 17.43 9.58 -61.65
N GLY A 15 18.47 8.91 -61.19
CA GLY A 15 18.44 8.21 -59.92
C GLY A 15 18.25 9.24 -58.82
N MET A 16 17.16 9.14 -58.06
CA MET A 16 16.99 9.94 -56.85
C MET A 16 18.17 9.64 -55.92
N GLY A 17 19.09 10.61 -55.79
CA GLY A 17 20.30 10.50 -55.00
C GLY A 17 20.02 10.16 -53.54
N CYS A 18 21.08 9.72 -52.85
CA CYS A 18 21.13 9.27 -51.45
C CYS A 18 20.28 10.10 -50.46
N VAL A 19 20.10 11.39 -50.72
CA VAL A 19 19.28 12.33 -49.92
C VAL A 19 17.77 12.04 -49.99
N GLY A 20 17.25 11.48 -51.08
CA GLY A 20 15.80 11.22 -51.23
C GLY A 20 15.33 9.95 -50.55
N LYS A 21 15.99 8.82 -50.81
CA LYS A 21 15.63 7.52 -50.22
C LYS A 21 16.13 7.36 -48.78
N GLY A 22 17.34 7.86 -48.48
CA GLY A 22 17.92 7.78 -47.13
C GLY A 22 17.18 8.66 -46.12
N CYS A 23 16.83 9.89 -46.49
CA CYS A 23 16.08 10.79 -45.62
C CYS A 23 14.63 10.31 -45.41
N LEU A 24 14.01 9.70 -46.43
CA LEU A 24 12.68 9.11 -46.30
C LEU A 24 12.69 7.87 -45.39
N ILE A 25 13.71 7.00 -45.51
CA ILE A 25 13.86 5.85 -44.60
C ILE A 25 14.13 6.33 -43.16
N LEU A 26 14.99 7.34 -42.98
CA LEU A 26 15.26 7.92 -41.66
C LEU A 26 14.01 8.56 -41.04
N ALA A 27 13.23 9.30 -41.83
CA ALA A 27 11.97 9.89 -41.37
C ALA A 27 10.95 8.82 -40.99
N CYS A 28 10.79 7.77 -41.80
CA CYS A 28 9.93 6.64 -41.47
C CYS A 28 10.39 5.93 -40.19
N PHE A 29 11.71 5.78 -39.99
CA PHE A 29 12.26 5.16 -38.79
C PHE A 29 12.04 6.00 -37.53
N ILE A 30 12.23 7.33 -37.62
CA ILE A 30 11.93 8.25 -36.52
C ILE A 30 10.44 8.20 -36.17
N VAL A 31 9.55 8.22 -37.16
CA VAL A 31 8.09 8.10 -36.92
C VAL A 31 7.75 6.76 -36.29
N PHE A 32 8.38 5.67 -36.70
CA PHE A 32 8.18 4.36 -36.08
C PHE A 32 8.65 4.36 -34.62
N LEU A 33 9.81 4.95 -34.31
CA LEU A 33 10.33 5.04 -32.95
C LEU A 33 9.47 5.95 -32.06
N THR A 34 8.93 7.04 -32.57
CA THR A 34 8.03 7.90 -31.80
C THR A 34 6.71 7.21 -31.50
N ILE A 35 6.15 6.46 -32.47
CA ILE A 35 4.93 5.67 -32.25
C ILE A 35 5.20 4.52 -31.27
N ALA A 36 6.30 3.79 -31.43
CA ALA A 36 6.69 2.72 -30.51
C ALA A 36 6.97 3.27 -29.09
N GLY A 37 7.60 4.43 -28.99
CA GLY A 37 7.83 5.14 -27.73
C GLY A 37 6.53 5.61 -27.07
N ALA A 38 5.60 6.16 -27.85
CA ALA A 38 4.28 6.57 -27.36
C ALA A 38 3.44 5.37 -26.90
N ILE A 39 3.48 4.24 -27.63
CA ILE A 39 2.85 2.98 -27.23
C ILE A 39 3.50 2.46 -25.95
N GLY A 40 4.83 2.46 -25.87
CA GLY A 40 5.58 2.05 -24.67
C GLY A 40 5.25 2.90 -23.45
N LEU A 41 5.15 4.23 -23.61
CA LEU A 41 4.71 5.14 -22.55
C LEU A 41 3.24 4.92 -22.19
N TYR A 42 2.35 4.75 -23.16
CA TYR A 42 0.93 4.52 -22.94
C TYR A 42 0.69 3.21 -22.18
N PHE A 43 1.30 2.11 -22.61
CA PHE A 43 1.21 0.85 -21.90
C PHE A 43 1.94 0.92 -20.56
N GLY A 44 3.13 1.54 -20.48
CA GLY A 44 3.88 1.71 -19.23
C GLY A 44 3.11 2.49 -18.18
N THR A 45 2.55 3.65 -18.53
CA THR A 45 1.69 4.42 -17.63
C THR A 45 0.41 3.68 -17.26
N ARG A 46 -0.15 2.85 -18.16
CA ARG A 46 -1.39 2.10 -17.91
C ARG A 46 -1.19 0.83 -17.08
N THR A 47 -0.04 0.14 -17.14
CA THR A 47 0.26 -1.04 -16.32
C THR A 47 1.05 -0.72 -15.05
N TYR A 48 1.84 0.35 -15.01
CA TYR A 48 2.60 0.78 -13.84
C TYR A 48 1.96 1.94 -13.07
N SER A 49 0.74 2.38 -13.45
CA SER A 49 -0.01 3.41 -12.72
C SER A 49 -0.08 3.12 -11.23
N ALA A 50 -0.38 1.88 -10.83
CA ALA A 50 -0.46 1.47 -9.44
C ALA A 50 0.84 1.74 -8.65
N LEU A 51 2.01 1.48 -9.24
CA LEU A 51 3.30 1.73 -8.60
C LEU A 51 3.63 3.22 -8.51
N LEU A 52 3.34 3.99 -9.57
CA LEU A 52 3.54 5.43 -9.58
C LEU A 52 2.58 6.15 -8.63
N HIS A 53 1.32 5.74 -8.58
CA HIS A 53 0.31 6.24 -7.63
C HIS A 53 0.69 5.87 -6.20
N GLY A 54 1.15 4.64 -5.95
CA GLY A 54 1.60 4.22 -4.62
C GLY A 54 2.83 4.98 -4.14
N LEU A 55 3.83 5.21 -5.01
CA LEU A 55 5.02 6.02 -4.70
C LEU A 55 4.65 7.49 -4.48
N SER A 56 3.80 8.06 -5.33
CA SER A 56 3.33 9.44 -5.20
C SER A 56 2.54 9.63 -3.90
N TRP A 57 1.63 8.70 -3.58
CA TRP A 57 0.89 8.70 -2.33
C TRP A 57 1.82 8.56 -1.13
N ALA A 58 2.75 7.61 -1.14
CA ALA A 58 3.71 7.41 -0.04
C ALA A 58 4.60 8.63 0.20
N ASN A 59 4.99 9.32 -0.88
CA ASN A 59 5.73 10.57 -0.80
C ASN A 59 4.85 11.71 -0.23
N LYS A 60 3.59 11.81 -0.67
CA LYS A 60 2.63 12.81 -0.18
C LYS A 60 2.29 12.60 1.30
N THR A 61 2.07 11.36 1.71
CA THR A 61 1.74 11.00 3.08
C THR A 61 2.94 11.03 4.02
N HIS A 62 4.17 11.14 3.51
CA HIS A 62 5.39 11.10 4.33
C HIS A 62 5.45 9.84 5.23
N VAL A 63 4.86 8.74 4.76
CA VAL A 63 4.86 7.45 5.49
C VAL A 63 6.28 6.92 5.65
N LEU A 64 7.18 7.26 4.74
CA LEU A 64 8.62 7.07 4.87
C LEU A 64 9.27 8.42 5.14
N ALA A 65 9.78 8.62 6.35
CA ALA A 65 10.46 9.86 6.74
C ALA A 65 11.83 9.56 7.37
N GLN A 66 12.72 10.54 7.40
CA GLN A 66 14.02 10.41 8.07
C GLN A 66 13.94 10.64 9.59
N GLU A 67 12.82 11.21 10.05
CA GLU A 67 12.56 11.52 11.45
C GLU A 67 11.36 10.71 11.96
N PRO A 68 11.41 10.24 13.23
CA PRO A 68 10.29 9.54 13.84
C PRO A 68 9.13 10.52 14.09
N SER A 69 7.91 10.07 13.80
CA SER A 69 6.71 10.76 14.28
C SER A 69 6.58 10.61 15.80
N PRO A 70 6.06 11.63 16.51
CA PRO A 70 5.80 11.52 17.93
C PRO A 70 4.73 10.44 18.16
N VAL A 71 5.10 9.38 18.88
CA VAL A 71 4.17 8.37 19.36
C VAL A 71 3.97 8.61 20.86
N PRO A 72 2.74 8.84 21.34
CA PRO A 72 2.47 9.05 22.75
C PRO A 72 3.01 7.91 23.60
N GLN A 73 3.64 8.26 24.72
CA GLN A 73 4.10 7.29 25.68
C GLN A 73 2.91 6.85 26.55
N PHE A 74 2.66 5.55 26.59
CA PHE A 74 1.64 4.96 27.43
C PHE A 74 2.30 4.38 28.69
N GLU A 75 2.01 5.01 29.83
CA GLU A 75 2.43 4.53 31.14
C GLU A 75 1.38 3.55 31.69
N THR A 76 1.82 2.37 32.11
CA THR A 76 0.94 1.34 32.65
C THR A 76 1.64 0.50 33.70
N THR A 77 0.86 -0.25 34.46
CA THR A 77 1.33 -1.17 35.50
C THR A 77 1.35 -2.61 34.99
N ASP A 78 2.20 -3.45 35.57
CA ASP A 78 2.26 -4.88 35.24
C ASP A 78 0.91 -5.60 35.49
N GLU A 79 0.14 -5.14 36.47
CA GLU A 79 -1.19 -5.66 36.77
C GLU A 79 -2.18 -5.40 35.62
N ASN A 80 -2.18 -4.18 35.07
CA ASN A 80 -3.03 -3.80 33.95
C ASN A 80 -2.66 -4.57 32.67
N VAL A 81 -1.35 -4.74 32.43
CA VAL A 81 -0.84 -5.55 31.32
C VAL A 81 -1.31 -7.00 31.45
N ALA A 82 -1.14 -7.61 32.62
CA ALA A 82 -1.57 -8.98 32.88
C ALA A 82 -3.10 -9.15 32.80
N ALA A 83 -3.88 -8.14 33.17
CA ALA A 83 -5.34 -8.16 33.03
C ALA A 83 -5.76 -8.15 31.56
N ALA A 84 -5.20 -7.24 30.76
CA ALA A 84 -5.48 -7.16 29.32
C ALA A 84 -5.03 -8.44 28.58
N GLU A 85 -3.87 -9.00 28.95
CA GLU A 85 -3.37 -10.24 28.37
C GLU A 85 -4.30 -11.42 28.66
N ARG A 86 -4.75 -11.58 29.92
CA ARG A 86 -5.70 -12.62 30.31
C ARG A 86 -7.00 -12.50 29.52
N LYS A 87 -7.57 -11.30 29.48
CA LYS A 87 -8.80 -10.99 28.72
C LYS A 87 -8.66 -11.37 27.24
N TRP A 88 -7.54 -11.04 26.61
CA TRP A 88 -7.25 -11.42 25.22
C TRP A 88 -7.03 -12.92 25.05
N LYS A 89 -6.34 -13.57 25.99
CA LYS A 89 -6.07 -15.01 25.97
C LYS A 89 -7.34 -15.83 26.10
N ASP A 90 -8.26 -15.43 26.98
CA ASP A 90 -9.54 -16.10 27.17
C ASP A 90 -10.38 -16.05 25.89
N PHE A 91 -10.47 -14.88 25.25
CA PHE A 91 -11.13 -14.74 23.94
C PHE A 91 -10.48 -15.57 22.81
N LYS A 92 -9.15 -15.71 22.82
CA LYS A 92 -8.42 -16.57 21.86
C LYS A 92 -8.65 -18.06 22.12
N ASN A 93 -8.78 -18.47 23.39
CA ASN A 93 -8.96 -19.87 23.76
C ASN A 93 -10.38 -20.35 23.46
N ALA A 94 -11.38 -19.45 23.44
CA ALA A 94 -12.75 -19.72 23.01
C ALA A 94 -12.89 -19.83 21.47
N ARG A 95 -11.95 -20.50 20.78
CA ARG A 95 -11.86 -20.52 19.31
C ARG A 95 -13.07 -21.15 18.64
N ASP A 96 -13.56 -22.24 19.19
CA ASP A 96 -14.65 -23.06 18.62
C ASP A 96 -16.01 -22.72 19.24
N GLN A 97 -16.10 -21.63 20.01
CA GLN A 97 -17.33 -21.19 20.66
C GLN A 97 -17.63 -19.75 20.27
N PRO A 98 -18.91 -19.34 20.25
CA PRO A 98 -19.27 -17.94 20.19
C PRO A 98 -18.57 -17.18 21.33
N ALA A 99 -17.88 -16.10 20.97
CA ALA A 99 -17.08 -15.34 21.92
C ALA A 99 -17.25 -13.85 21.67
N HIS A 100 -17.29 -13.08 22.77
CA HIS A 100 -17.43 -11.63 22.74
C HIS A 100 -16.30 -11.02 23.57
N ILE A 101 -15.69 -9.96 23.05
CA ILE A 101 -14.70 -9.17 23.78
C ILE A 101 -14.88 -7.69 23.45
N GLU A 102 -14.83 -6.85 24.48
CA GLU A 102 -14.70 -5.41 24.34
C GLU A 102 -13.31 -4.99 24.80
N LEU A 103 -12.58 -4.24 23.99
CA LEU A 103 -11.23 -3.74 24.31
C LEU A 103 -11.26 -2.21 24.34
N THR A 104 -10.84 -1.63 25.46
CA THR A 104 -10.64 -0.17 25.55
C THR A 104 -9.33 0.25 24.87
N ALA A 105 -9.11 1.55 24.69
CA ALA A 105 -7.82 2.07 24.26
C ALA A 105 -6.69 1.60 25.20
N ASP A 106 -6.93 1.62 26.52
CA ASP A 106 -5.96 1.15 27.52
C ASP A 106 -5.69 -0.35 27.39
N ASP A 107 -6.71 -1.19 27.18
CA ASP A 107 -6.52 -2.63 26.93
C ASP A 107 -5.62 -2.86 25.71
N LEU A 108 -5.83 -2.12 24.62
CA LEU A 108 -5.02 -2.21 23.40
C LEU A 108 -3.58 -1.74 23.65
N ASN A 109 -3.40 -0.62 24.35
CA ASN A 109 -2.07 -0.10 24.68
C ASN A 109 -1.32 -0.99 25.68
N ASN A 110 -2.03 -1.64 26.61
CA ASN A 110 -1.47 -2.67 27.50
C ASN A 110 -0.95 -3.88 26.69
N LEU A 111 -1.73 -4.36 25.71
CA LEU A 111 -1.31 -5.43 24.81
C LEU A 111 -0.10 -5.02 23.93
N ILE A 112 -0.02 -3.74 23.52
CA ILE A 112 1.13 -3.19 22.80
C ILE A 112 2.37 -3.12 23.71
N ALA A 113 2.19 -2.69 24.96
CA ALA A 113 3.27 -2.55 25.93
C ALA A 113 3.95 -3.89 26.25
N GLU A 114 3.19 -4.99 26.28
CA GLU A 114 3.72 -6.34 26.47
C GLU A 114 4.57 -6.82 25.28
N ASN A 115 4.21 -6.42 24.06
CA ASN A 115 4.93 -6.82 22.87
C ASN A 115 6.20 -5.97 22.67
N ARG A 116 7.37 -6.53 23.00
CA ARG A 116 8.69 -5.88 22.81
C ARG A 116 8.92 -5.27 21.42
N ARG A 117 8.29 -5.80 20.37
CA ARG A 117 8.45 -5.28 19.00
C ARG A 117 7.58 -4.04 18.74
N ALA A 118 6.46 -3.91 19.42
CA ALA A 118 5.47 -2.84 19.24
C ALA A 118 5.53 -1.77 20.35
N ARG A 119 6.00 -2.13 21.55
CA ARG A 119 6.19 -1.20 22.68
C ARG A 119 6.99 0.02 22.25
N GLY A 120 6.42 1.21 22.49
CA GLY A 120 7.04 2.50 22.15
C GLY A 120 7.09 2.82 20.66
N LYS A 121 6.46 1.99 19.80
CA LYS A 121 6.39 2.21 18.35
C LYS A 121 4.97 2.37 17.84
N ALA A 122 3.98 2.01 18.65
CA ALA A 122 2.57 2.18 18.34
C ALA A 122 1.83 2.68 19.58
N PHE A 123 0.81 3.48 19.36
CA PHE A 123 -0.11 3.97 20.37
C PHE A 123 -1.52 3.98 19.79
N VAL A 124 -2.51 3.66 20.61
CA VAL A 124 -3.91 3.59 20.21
C VAL A 124 -4.74 4.55 21.06
N ALA A 125 -5.60 5.33 20.41
CA ALA A 125 -6.68 6.07 21.05
C ALA A 125 -8.02 5.67 20.42
N ILE A 126 -9.10 5.75 21.20
CA ILE A 126 -10.46 5.53 20.70
C ILE A 126 -11.32 6.70 21.13
N GLU A 127 -11.90 7.38 20.15
CA GLU A 127 -12.78 8.54 20.34
C GLU A 127 -14.15 8.21 19.73
N GLY A 128 -15.14 7.91 20.57
CA GLY A 128 -16.47 7.50 20.11
C GLY A 128 -16.43 6.23 19.24
N ASN A 129 -16.70 6.39 17.94
CA ASN A 129 -16.68 5.32 16.93
C ASN A 129 -15.42 5.31 16.05
N ARG A 130 -14.39 6.10 16.44
CA ARG A 130 -13.15 6.27 15.69
C ARG A 130 -11.96 5.74 16.48
N LEU A 131 -11.22 4.83 15.87
CA LEU A 131 -9.95 4.29 16.35
C LEU A 131 -8.81 5.04 15.68
N HIS A 132 -7.89 5.56 16.48
CA HIS A 132 -6.69 6.29 16.06
C HIS A 132 -5.48 5.46 16.43
N ILE A 133 -4.60 5.16 15.48
CA ILE A 133 -3.39 4.37 15.70
C ILE A 133 -2.21 5.16 15.17
N GLN A 134 -1.36 5.62 16.08
CA GLN A 134 -0.13 6.33 15.75
C GLN A 134 1.03 5.35 15.81
N THR A 135 1.82 5.26 14.75
CA THR A 135 2.96 4.36 14.66
C THR A 135 4.20 5.05 14.12
N SER A 136 5.36 4.68 14.65
CA SER A 136 6.67 5.06 14.13
C SER A 136 7.63 3.89 14.31
N VAL A 137 7.99 3.25 13.19
CA VAL A 137 8.85 2.06 13.19
C VAL A 137 10.15 2.36 12.45
N PRO A 138 11.32 2.26 13.10
CA PRO A 138 12.59 2.41 12.39
C PRO A 138 12.78 1.26 11.38
N LEU A 139 13.11 1.62 10.14
CA LEU A 139 13.37 0.70 9.03
C LEU A 139 14.85 0.40 8.83
N GLY A 140 15.73 0.90 9.70
CA GLY A 140 17.19 0.82 9.55
C GLY A 140 17.75 -0.60 9.41
N GLU A 141 17.04 -1.63 9.88
CA GLU A 141 17.42 -3.04 9.68
C GLU A 141 16.95 -3.62 8.31
N PHE A 142 15.96 -2.99 7.67
CA PHE A 142 15.27 -3.50 6.48
C PHE A 142 15.66 -2.78 5.19
N VAL A 143 16.02 -1.49 5.27
CA VAL A 143 16.39 -0.65 4.13
C VAL A 143 17.75 -0.05 4.45
N GLY A 144 18.83 -0.68 3.96
CA GLY A 144 20.20 -0.52 4.45
C GLY A 144 20.66 0.92 4.72
N HIS A 145 21.52 1.09 5.74
CA HIS A 145 22.27 2.29 6.16
C HIS A 145 21.49 3.61 6.33
N GLY A 146 20.21 3.68 6.00
CA GLY A 146 19.36 4.86 6.16
C GLY A 146 18.64 4.88 7.50
N ARG A 147 18.59 6.05 8.14
CA ARG A 147 17.70 6.32 9.28
C ARG A 147 16.30 6.64 8.76
N TYR A 148 15.63 5.67 8.14
CA TYR A 148 14.24 5.85 7.72
C TYR A 148 13.29 5.27 8.77
N TYR A 149 12.17 5.94 8.96
CA TYR A 149 11.06 5.54 9.81
C TYR A 149 9.82 5.33 8.95
N LEU A 150 9.08 4.27 9.25
CA LEU A 150 7.73 4.06 8.78
C LEU A 150 6.79 4.74 9.77
N ASN A 151 6.35 5.94 9.43
CA ASN A 151 5.41 6.72 10.23
C ASN A 151 3.99 6.51 9.68
N GLY A 152 3.03 6.37 10.58
CA GLY A 152 1.64 6.26 10.19
C GLY A 152 0.72 6.77 11.28
N ASP A 153 -0.14 7.70 10.91
CA ASP A 153 -1.33 8.06 11.65
C ASP A 153 -2.53 7.41 10.97
N ILE A 154 -2.98 6.28 11.52
CA ILE A 154 -4.03 5.46 10.95
C ILE A 154 -5.35 5.77 11.66
N VAL A 155 -6.36 6.19 10.90
CA VAL A 155 -7.71 6.38 11.42
C VAL A 155 -8.63 5.32 10.84
N VAL A 156 -9.37 4.64 11.72
CA VAL A 156 -10.40 3.66 11.35
C VAL A 156 -11.71 4.11 11.96
N GLU A 157 -12.71 4.34 11.12
CA GLU A 157 -14.06 4.70 11.56
C GLU A 157 -15.04 3.55 11.32
N SER A 158 -15.88 3.29 12.32
CA SER A 158 -16.94 2.29 12.26
C SER A 158 -18.31 2.96 12.22
N ASN A 159 -19.14 2.54 11.27
CA ASN A 159 -20.53 2.97 11.13
C ASN A 159 -21.51 1.87 11.60
N GLY A 160 -21.04 0.96 12.47
CA GLY A 160 -21.77 -0.22 12.95
C GLY A 160 -20.98 -1.51 12.77
N PRO A 161 -21.57 -2.68 13.13
CA PRO A 161 -20.91 -3.98 13.03
C PRO A 161 -20.45 -4.28 11.61
N GLN A 162 -19.14 -4.49 11.43
CA GLN A 162 -18.52 -4.86 10.16
C GLN A 162 -18.08 -6.32 10.20
N SER A 163 -18.22 -7.03 9.08
CA SER A 163 -17.77 -8.42 9.02
C SER A 163 -16.26 -8.53 9.19
N LEU A 164 -15.80 -9.43 10.07
CA LEU A 164 -14.39 -9.82 10.20
C LEU A 164 -13.83 -10.44 8.90
N GLU A 165 -14.69 -10.91 8.00
CA GLU A 165 -14.29 -11.56 6.76
C GLU A 165 -13.90 -10.57 5.64
N ASN A 166 -14.49 -9.38 5.67
CA ASN A 166 -14.22 -8.33 4.70
C ASN A 166 -14.44 -6.96 5.33
N PRO A 167 -13.58 -6.53 6.27
CA PRO A 167 -13.69 -5.19 6.83
C PRO A 167 -13.53 -4.17 5.68
N PRO A 168 -14.42 -3.17 5.56
CA PRO A 168 -14.30 -2.13 4.55
C PRO A 168 -13.00 -1.34 4.77
N LEU A 169 -11.96 -1.70 4.01
CA LEU A 169 -10.65 -1.03 4.04
C LEU A 169 -10.71 0.43 3.57
N SER A 170 -11.85 0.86 3.00
CA SER A 170 -12.08 2.20 2.48
C SER A 170 -12.17 3.30 3.56
N SER A 171 -12.40 2.94 4.83
CA SER A 171 -12.42 3.93 5.92
C SER A 171 -11.04 4.13 6.57
N ILE A 172 -9.99 3.48 6.06
CA ILE A 172 -8.63 3.62 6.59
C ILE A 172 -7.96 4.81 5.91
N THR A 173 -7.66 5.84 6.70
CA THR A 173 -6.75 6.92 6.27
C THR A 173 -5.40 6.73 6.93
N ILE A 174 -4.32 7.08 6.23
CA ILE A 174 -2.96 7.14 6.77
C ILE A 174 -2.44 8.56 6.55
N ASN A 175 -2.04 9.24 7.63
CA ASN A 175 -1.59 10.63 7.61
C ASN A 175 -2.58 11.55 6.89
N ASN A 176 -3.88 11.39 7.21
CA ASN A 176 -5.03 12.11 6.63
C ASN A 176 -5.30 11.87 5.13
N GLU A 177 -4.63 10.93 4.49
CA GLU A 177 -4.92 10.53 3.11
C GLU A 177 -5.56 9.13 3.09
N PRO A 178 -6.63 8.91 2.30
CA PRO A 178 -7.18 7.57 2.12
C PRO A 178 -6.12 6.66 1.50
N VAL A 179 -6.02 5.42 1.99
CA VAL A 179 -5.10 4.44 1.40
C VAL A 179 -5.60 4.05 0.01
N PRO A 180 -4.81 4.25 -1.05
CA PRO A 180 -5.20 3.84 -2.39
C PRO A 180 -5.36 2.31 -2.44
N PRO A 181 -6.38 1.78 -3.12
CA PRO A 181 -6.56 0.33 -3.29
C PRO A 181 -5.30 -0.37 -3.80
N ASP A 182 -4.59 0.29 -4.72
CA ASP A 182 -3.36 -0.19 -5.35
C ASP A 182 -2.19 -0.38 -4.36
N VAL A 183 -2.15 0.38 -3.26
CA VAL A 183 -1.13 0.23 -2.21
C VAL A 183 -1.35 -1.06 -1.41
N LEU A 184 -2.61 -1.48 -1.25
CA LEU A 184 -2.95 -2.72 -0.55
C LEU A 184 -2.58 -3.98 -1.35
N ASP A 185 -2.46 -3.84 -2.68
CA ASP A 185 -2.02 -4.90 -3.59
C ASP A 185 -0.48 -4.97 -3.73
N TRP A 186 0.25 -4.04 -3.09
CA TRP A 186 1.71 -4.07 -3.08
C TRP A 186 2.24 -5.30 -2.30
N LYS A 187 3.18 -6.01 -2.93
CA LYS A 187 3.82 -7.20 -2.38
C LYS A 187 4.92 -6.82 -1.38
N TYR A 188 4.68 -7.07 -0.09
CA TYR A 188 5.72 -7.11 0.94
C TYR A 188 6.16 -8.57 1.16
N GLN A 189 7.47 -8.84 1.11
CA GLN A 189 8.02 -10.21 1.27
C GLN A 189 7.31 -11.28 0.40
N ALA A 190 7.08 -10.97 -0.89
CA ALA A 190 6.40 -11.83 -1.86
C ALA A 190 4.90 -12.10 -1.62
N ARG A 191 4.24 -11.43 -0.65
CA ARG A 191 2.79 -11.49 -0.46
C ARG A 191 2.17 -10.09 -0.50
N PRO A 192 1.04 -9.88 -1.20
CA PRO A 192 0.25 -8.66 -1.08
C PRO A 192 -0.07 -8.33 0.38
N LEU A 193 -0.04 -7.06 0.77
CA LEU A 193 -0.48 -6.61 2.10
C LEU A 193 -1.90 -7.11 2.42
N ARG A 194 -2.79 -7.15 1.41
CA ARG A 194 -4.11 -7.79 1.53
C ARG A 194 -4.09 -9.24 1.99
N ASP A 195 -3.05 -10.01 1.68
CA ASP A 195 -2.99 -11.41 2.08
C ASP A 195 -2.57 -11.58 3.55
N TYR A 196 -1.84 -10.61 4.12
CA TYR A 196 -1.63 -10.55 5.57
C TYR A 196 -2.94 -10.21 6.30
N LEU A 197 -3.74 -9.30 5.76
CA LEU A 197 -5.09 -9.01 6.26
C LEU A 197 -6.02 -10.24 6.10
N ARG A 198 -5.92 -10.97 4.98
CA ARG A 198 -6.66 -12.21 4.73
C ARG A 198 -6.26 -13.34 5.69
N LYS A 199 -5.01 -13.40 6.15
CA LYS A 199 -4.58 -14.36 7.18
C LYS A 199 -5.32 -14.14 8.50
N TYR A 200 -5.65 -12.89 8.83
CA TYR A 200 -6.48 -12.57 9.99
C TYR A 200 -7.89 -13.18 9.85
N ARG A 201 -8.51 -13.02 8.67
CA ARG A 201 -9.79 -13.67 8.31
C ARG A 201 -9.77 -15.19 8.50
N THR A 202 -8.71 -15.87 8.08
CA THR A 202 -8.62 -17.35 8.24
C THR A 202 -8.30 -17.80 9.67
N THR A 203 -7.82 -16.92 10.53
CA THR A 203 -7.33 -17.29 11.87
C THR A 203 -8.39 -17.15 12.97
N TYR A 204 -9.39 -16.28 12.78
CA TYR A 204 -10.36 -15.93 13.83
C TYR A 204 -11.83 -16.24 13.48
N GLY A 205 -12.10 -16.88 12.34
CA GLY A 205 -13.43 -17.33 11.95
C GLY A 205 -14.36 -16.21 11.45
N SER A 206 -15.65 -16.52 11.38
CA SER A 206 -16.73 -15.59 11.03
C SER A 206 -17.17 -14.79 12.26
N GLY A 207 -17.54 -13.53 12.05
CA GLY A 207 -17.94 -12.64 13.14
C GLY A 207 -17.98 -11.17 12.75
N SER A 208 -18.13 -10.29 13.73
CA SER A 208 -18.16 -8.85 13.55
C SER A 208 -17.12 -8.10 14.37
N ILE A 209 -16.69 -6.96 13.84
CA ILE A 209 -15.87 -5.97 14.51
C ILE A 209 -16.58 -4.62 14.45
N GLU A 210 -16.63 -3.93 15.57
CA GLU A 210 -17.28 -2.63 15.70
C GLU A 210 -16.43 -1.73 16.60
N ILE A 211 -16.36 -0.44 16.28
CA ILE A 211 -15.81 0.56 17.19
C ILE A 211 -17.00 1.38 17.69
N ARG A 212 -17.32 1.25 18.97
CA ARG A 212 -18.46 1.93 19.57
C ARG A 212 -18.16 2.31 21.01
N ASP A 213 -18.64 3.48 21.42
CA ASP A 213 -18.56 3.98 22.80
C ASP A 213 -17.14 3.95 23.39
N GLY A 214 -16.12 4.26 22.58
CA GLY A 214 -14.72 4.27 23.03
C GLY A 214 -14.10 2.87 23.17
N LYS A 215 -14.74 1.84 22.63
CA LYS A 215 -14.29 0.45 22.70
C LYS A 215 -14.24 -0.20 21.32
N LEU A 216 -13.28 -1.11 21.15
CA LEU A 216 -13.24 -2.06 20.07
C LEU A 216 -13.99 -3.33 20.49
N ILE A 217 -15.10 -3.61 19.83
CA ILE A 217 -15.94 -4.77 20.09
C ILE A 217 -15.67 -5.81 19.02
N ILE A 218 -15.40 -7.04 19.44
CA ILE A 218 -15.21 -8.18 18.54
C ILE A 218 -16.15 -9.30 18.98
N ASP A 219 -17.04 -9.67 18.06
CA ASP A 219 -17.94 -10.80 18.19
C ASP A 219 -17.48 -11.90 17.24
N ARG A 220 -17.34 -13.11 17.75
CA ARG A 220 -17.08 -14.31 16.96
C ARG A 220 -18.32 -15.19 16.99
N VAL A 221 -18.72 -15.68 15.83
CA VAL A 221 -19.71 -16.75 15.71
C VAL A 221 -18.93 -18.06 15.75
N GLY A 222 -19.31 -18.99 16.63
CA GLY A 222 -18.70 -20.32 16.67
C GLY A 222 -18.76 -20.97 15.29
N GLY A 223 -17.68 -21.63 14.87
CA GLY A 223 -17.66 -22.31 13.57
C GLY A 223 -18.63 -23.49 13.56
N ASP A 224 -19.36 -23.65 12.45
CA ASP A 224 -20.02 -24.91 12.11
C ASP A 224 -19.00 -25.99 11.71
#